data_AF-A0A448MJU7-F1
#
_entry.id   AF-A0A448MJU7-F1
#
_cell.length_a   1.000
_cell.length_b   1.000
_cell.length_c   1.000
_cell.angle_alpha   90.00
_cell.angle_beta   90.00
_cell.angle_gamma   90.00
#
_symmetry.space_group_name_H-M   'P 1'
#
loop_
_entity.id
_entity.type
_entity.pdbx_description
1 polymer ?
#
loop_
_entity_poly.entity_id
_entity_poly.type
_entity_poly.pdbx_seq_one_letter_code
_entity_poly.pdbx_strand_id
1 'polypeptide(L)'
;MFVLDPPYICTKQESYKQATYFDLVDFLRLINITRPPYIFFSSTKSEFLRFIEYMQEDKVDNWQTFDGAKCVTVNTRLNFKSTYEDNLVYKF
;
A
#
# COMPACT_ATOMS: atom_id res chain seq x y z
N MET A 1 13.52 8.67 -5.35
CA MET A 1 12.89 7.35 -5.46
C MET A 1 12.59 6.87 -4.06
N PHE A 2 11.31 6.78 -3.71
CA PHE A 2 10.86 6.22 -2.44
C PHE A 2 10.53 4.74 -2.64
N VAL A 3 11.07 3.88 -1.77
CA VAL A 3 10.72 2.46 -1.69
C VAL A 3 10.06 2.26 -0.33
N LEU A 4 8.76 1.96 -0.33
CA LEU A 4 7.93 2.00 0.87
C LEU A 4 7.24 0.66 1.11
N ASP A 5 7.48 0.05 2.27
CA ASP A 5 6.76 -1.12 2.80
C ASP A 5 6.26 -0.83 4.23
N PRO A 6 5.31 0.13 4.39
CA PRO A 6 4.71 0.43 5.69
C PRO A 6 3.76 -0.72 6.09
N PRO A 7 3.61 -1.02 7.40
CA PRO A 7 2.61 -1.99 7.84
C PRO A 7 1.21 -1.45 7.50
N TYR A 8 0.56 -2.08 6.53
CA TYR A 8 -0.74 -1.64 6.04
C TYR A 8 -1.85 -1.80 7.08
N ILE A 9 -2.89 -0.98 6.91
CA ILE A 9 -4.13 -1.02 7.70
C ILE A 9 -4.61 -2.48 7.80
N CYS A 10 -4.83 -2.94 9.03
CA CYS A 10 -5.34 -4.28 9.38
C CYS A 10 -4.41 -5.49 9.11
N THR A 11 -3.13 -5.30 8.77
CA THR A 11 -2.18 -6.42 8.75
C THR A 11 -1.73 -6.78 10.17
N LYS A 12 -1.51 -8.07 10.46
CA LYS A 12 -0.90 -8.49 11.74
C LYS A 12 0.51 -7.92 11.81
N GLN A 13 0.70 -6.87 12.60
CA GLN A 13 1.98 -6.18 12.76
C GLN A 13 3.05 -7.00 13.51
N GLU A 14 2.71 -8.20 14.03
CA GLU A 14 3.65 -9.11 14.70
C GLU A 14 4.87 -9.46 13.83
N SER A 15 4.75 -9.38 12.50
CA SER A 15 5.84 -9.62 11.55
C SER A 15 6.73 -8.39 11.29
N TYR A 16 6.27 -7.18 11.57
CA TYR A 16 7.04 -5.94 11.44
C TYR A 16 7.72 -5.65 12.79
N LYS A 17 9.03 -5.94 12.90
CA LYS A 17 9.85 -5.66 14.09
C LYS A 17 10.09 -4.15 14.28
N GLN A 18 9.05 -3.33 14.38
CA GLN A 18 9.19 -1.90 14.66
C GLN A 18 9.15 -1.63 16.17
N ALA A 19 10.03 -0.75 16.63
CA ALA A 19 10.13 -0.34 18.04
C ALA A 19 8.95 0.54 18.50
N THR A 20 8.18 1.07 17.54
CA THR A 20 7.05 1.98 17.73
C THR A 20 5.90 1.51 16.85
N TYR A 21 4.68 1.53 17.39
CA TYR A 21 3.45 1.17 16.69
C TYR A 21 3.21 2.13 15.52
N PHE A 22 3.16 1.62 14.29
CA PHE A 22 2.78 2.40 13.12
C PHE A 22 1.26 2.34 12.99
N ASP A 23 0.59 3.45 13.22
CA ASP A 23 -0.87 3.49 13.25
C ASP A 23 -1.47 4.02 11.93
N LEU A 24 -2.79 4.10 11.91
CA LEU A 24 -3.53 4.68 10.79
C LEU A 24 -3.12 6.13 10.49
N VAL A 25 -2.79 6.92 11.51
CA VAL A 25 -2.41 8.33 11.34
C VAL A 25 -1.05 8.43 10.65
N ASP A 26 -0.10 7.58 11.02
CA ASP A 26 1.21 7.51 10.37
C ASP A 26 1.10 7.04 8.92
N PHE A 27 0.20 6.09 8.63
CA PHE A 27 -0.15 5.71 7.26
C PHE A 27 -0.68 6.92 6.46
N LEU A 28 -1.69 7.63 6.98
CA LEU A 28 -2.27 8.78 6.28
C LEU A 28 -1.25 9.91 6.07
N ARG A 29 -0.38 10.16 7.05
CA ARG A 29 0.72 11.12 6.91
C ARG A 29 1.69 10.70 5.81
N LEU A 30 2.07 9.43 5.76
CA LEU A 30 2.96 8.88 4.72
C LEU A 30 2.35 9.10 3.33
N ILE A 31 1.07 8.77 3.15
CA ILE A 31 0.35 9.00 1.90
C ILE A 31 0.38 10.48 1.52
N ASN A 32 0.11 11.38 2.46
CA ASN A 32 0.04 12.81 2.19
C ASN A 32 1.38 13.41 1.73
N ILE A 33 2.51 12.88 2.21
CA ILE A 33 3.85 13.33 1.79
C ILE A 33 4.41 12.57 0.57
N THR A 34 3.72 11.52 0.11
CA THR A 34 4.16 10.71 -1.01
C THR A 34 4.10 11.53 -2.30
N ARG A 35 5.14 11.39 -3.13
CA ARG A 35 5.24 11.99 -4.47
C ARG A 35 6.05 11.06 -5.38
N PRO A 36 5.76 11.01 -6.69
CA PRO A 36 6.59 10.24 -7.62
C PRO A 36 8.06 10.73 -7.60
N PRO A 37 9.04 9.84 -7.82
CA PRO A 37 8.90 8.41 -8.07
C PRO A 37 8.76 7.59 -6.78
N TYR A 38 7.80 6.66 -6.73
CA TYR A 38 7.55 5.76 -5.58
C TYR A 38 7.25 4.32 -6.01
N ILE A 39 7.50 3.38 -5.09
CA ILE A 39 7.09 1.97 -5.16
C ILE A 39 6.51 1.57 -3.80
N PHE A 40 5.31 0.99 -3.79
CA PHE A 40 4.63 0.40 -2.64
C PHE A 40 4.44 -1.10 -2.83
N PHE A 41 4.65 -1.87 -1.77
CA PHE A 41 4.45 -3.33 -1.74
C PHE A 41 3.24 -3.69 -0.88
N SER A 42 2.06 -3.84 -1.46
CA SER A 42 0.86 -4.20 -0.72
C SER A 42 0.45 -5.66 -0.95
N SER A 43 -0.60 -6.15 -0.29
CA SER A 43 -1.15 -7.49 -0.53
C SER A 43 -2.68 -7.45 -0.57
N THR A 44 -3.34 -8.51 -1.02
CA THR A 44 -4.81 -8.64 -0.97
C THR A 44 -5.41 -8.58 0.44
N LYS A 45 -4.60 -8.75 1.50
CA LYS A 45 -5.03 -8.53 2.88
C LYS A 45 -4.97 -7.08 3.32
N SER A 46 -4.33 -6.21 2.55
CA SER A 46 -4.22 -4.79 2.86
C SER A 46 -5.37 -4.00 2.21
N GLU A 47 -5.90 -3.02 2.93
CA GLU A 47 -6.88 -2.07 2.38
C GLU A 47 -6.21 -1.01 1.45
N PHE A 48 -4.94 -1.19 1.08
CA PHE A 48 -4.17 -0.18 0.36
C PHE A 48 -4.75 0.14 -1.02
N LEU A 49 -5.02 -0.88 -1.85
CA LEU A 49 -5.55 -0.66 -3.19
C LEU A 49 -6.91 0.04 -3.15
N ARG A 50 -7.80 -0.44 -2.27
CA ARG A 50 -9.12 0.16 -2.05
C ARG A 50 -9.03 1.61 -1.56
N PHE A 51 -8.05 1.90 -0.70
CA PHE A 51 -7.79 3.26 -0.25
C PHE A 51 -7.32 4.17 -1.40
N ILE A 52 -6.43 3.69 -2.27
CA ILE A 52 -5.98 4.46 -3.45
C ILE A 52 -7.10 4.65 -4.49
N GLU A 53 -7.99 3.68 -4.65
CA GLU A 53 -9.21 3.81 -5.48
C GLU A 53 -10.11 4.92 -4.92
N TYR A 54 -10.45 4.85 -3.63
CA TYR A 54 -11.19 5.90 -2.93
C TYR A 54 -10.55 7.28 -3.10
N MET A 55 -9.23 7.38 -2.95
CA MET A 55 -8.54 8.67 -3.09
C MET A 55 -8.77 9.29 -4.47
N GLN A 56 -8.72 8.48 -5.52
CA GLN A 56 -8.88 8.93 -6.90
C GLN A 56 -10.34 9.24 -7.24
N GLU A 57 -11.29 8.42 -6.77
CA GLU A 57 -12.72 8.62 -6.98
C GLU A 57 -13.21 9.92 -6.34
N ASP A 58 -12.88 10.13 -5.06
CA ASP A 58 -13.34 11.28 -4.28
C ASP A 58 -12.43 12.50 -4.42
N LYS A 59 -11.33 12.37 -5.19
CA LYS A 59 -10.32 13.43 -5.39
C LYS A 59 -9.83 14.03 -4.08
N VAL A 60 -9.60 13.19 -3.08
CA VAL A 60 -9.09 13.62 -1.76
C VAL A 60 -7.66 14.15 -1.88
N ASP A 61 -7.17 14.81 -0.83
CA ASP A 61 -5.84 15.40 -0.85
C ASP A 61 -4.74 14.41 -1.32
N ASN A 62 -3.86 14.91 -2.20
CA ASN A 62 -2.79 14.16 -2.84
C ASN A 62 -3.22 13.03 -3.82
N TRP A 63 -4.49 12.94 -4.23
CA TRP A 63 -4.95 11.93 -5.20
C TRP A 63 -4.15 11.90 -6.51
N GLN A 64 -3.71 13.07 -7.00
CA GLN A 64 -2.96 13.25 -8.24
C GLN A 64 -1.61 12.51 -8.22
N THR A 65 -1.06 12.30 -7.02
CA THR A 65 0.14 11.49 -6.85
C THR A 65 -0.10 10.06 -7.34
N PHE A 66 -1.30 9.52 -7.14
CA PHE A 66 -1.65 8.15 -7.51
C PHE A 66 -2.35 8.01 -8.86
N ASP A 67 -2.78 9.11 -9.48
CA ASP A 67 -3.35 9.11 -10.83
C ASP A 67 -2.39 8.48 -11.85
N GLY A 68 -2.83 7.47 -12.61
CA GLY A 68 -1.97 6.76 -13.56
C GLY A 68 -0.85 5.91 -12.92
N ALA A 69 -0.90 5.64 -11.62
CA ALA A 69 -0.03 4.65 -10.99
C ALA A 69 -0.28 3.25 -11.58
N LYS A 70 0.79 2.48 -11.75
CA LYS A 70 0.72 1.12 -12.26
C LYS A 70 0.69 0.14 -11.10
N CYS A 71 -0.19 -0.86 -11.18
CA CYS A 71 -0.24 -1.97 -10.25
C CYS A 71 0.18 -3.27 -10.95
N VAL A 72 1.06 -4.04 -10.33
CA VAL A 72 1.46 -5.38 -10.77
C VAL A 72 1.12 -6.37 -9.66
N THR A 73 0.19 -7.28 -9.93
CA THR A 73 -0.22 -8.33 -8.99
C THR A 73 0.53 -9.62 -9.29
N VAL A 74 1.26 -10.13 -8.29
CA VAL A 74 1.93 -11.42 -8.33
C VAL A 74 1.12 -12.42 -7.51
N ASN A 75 0.64 -13.46 -8.18
CA ASN A 75 -0.14 -14.53 -7.59
C ASN A 75 0.79 -15.61 -7.03
N THR A 76 1.03 -15.62 -5.72
CA THR A 76 1.87 -16.62 -5.06
C THR A 76 0.98 -17.71 -4.44
N ARG A 77 0.88 -18.88 -5.09
CA ARG A 77 0.13 -20.04 -4.59
C ARG A 77 0.98 -20.81 -3.57
N LEU A 78 0.78 -20.57 -2.27
CA LEU A 78 1.59 -21.21 -1.22
C LEU A 78 1.08 -22.58 -0.73
N ASN A 79 -0.19 -22.95 -0.94
CA ASN A 79 -0.72 -24.31 -0.84
C ASN A 79 -2.26 -24.30 -1.00
N PHE A 80 -2.87 -25.48 -1.13
CA PHE A 80 -4.29 -25.81 -1.39
C PHE A 80 -5.39 -25.09 -0.57
N LYS A 81 -5.07 -24.14 0.32
CA LYS A 81 -6.03 -23.50 1.24
C LYS A 81 -5.97 -21.97 1.32
N SER A 82 -5.00 -21.31 0.70
CA SER A 82 -4.89 -19.84 0.74
C SER A 82 -4.10 -19.29 -0.43
N THR A 83 -4.78 -18.61 -1.35
CA THR A 83 -4.16 -17.77 -2.39
C THR A 83 -3.76 -16.45 -1.74
N TYR A 84 -2.47 -16.13 -1.76
CA TYR A 84 -1.96 -14.82 -1.36
C TYR A 84 -1.54 -14.08 -2.62
N GLU A 85 -2.01 -12.85 -2.78
CA GLU A 85 -1.63 -11.99 -3.89
C GLU A 85 -0.84 -10.81 -3.35
N ASP A 86 0.40 -10.66 -3.82
CA ASP A 86 1.26 -9.53 -3.54
C ASP A 86 1.11 -8.50 -4.66
N ASN A 87 0.97 -7.23 -4.31
CA ASN A 87 0.70 -6.13 -5.23
C ASN A 87 1.85 -5.13 -5.17
N LEU A 88 2.41 -4.78 -6.32
CA LEU A 88 3.43 -3.74 -6.45
C LEU A 88 2.81 -2.54 -7.16
N VAL A 89 2.66 -1.43 -6.43
CA VAL A 89 2.11 -0.18 -6.96
C VAL A 89 3.22 0.84 -7.14
N TYR A 90 3.39 1.38 -8.34
CA TYR A 90 4.48 2.31 -8.62
C TYR A 90 4.11 3.41 -9.61
N LYS A 91 4.80 4.54 -9.50
CA LYS A 91 4.74 5.65 -10.45
C LYS A 91 6.09 6.36 -10.48
N PHE A 92 6.50 6.77 -11.68
CA PHE A 92 7.76 7.48 -11.92
C PHE A 92 7.53 8.97 -12.16
#